data_AF-A0AAW9B953-F1
#
_entry.id   AF-A0AAW9B953-F1
#
_cell.length_a   1.000
_cell.length_b   1.000
_cell.length_c   1.000
_cell.angle_alpha   90.00
_cell.angle_beta   90.00
_cell.angle_gamma   90.00
#
_symmetry.space_group_name_H-M   'P 1'
#
loop_
_entity.id
_entity.type
_entity.pdbx_description
1 polymer ?
#
loop_
_entity_poly.entity_id
_entity_poly.type
_entity_poly.pdbx_seq_one_letter_code
_entity_poly.pdbx_strand_id
1 'polypeptide(L)'
;MKAQAYPPSVIRKGAVLYAALYYISDDDKAKVEVTEWIVRSIQKRRNSTSDQRSVNLAQKLDGITWGKRSRKNGDFGWLPSIPSWCLKQFREGGELPFGVYTTRLAALKFAKVSLQEEVQYCEAELKKAQTEEDTQELQEELAENQRLLKAAGAMVKREQN
;
A
#
# COMPACT_ATOMS: atom_id res chain seq x y z
N MET A 1 -7.50 -8.75 -7.97
CA MET A 1 -8.48 -8.34 -6.90
C MET A 1 -9.14 -6.96 -7.19
N LYS A 2 -10.19 -6.54 -6.44
CA LYS A 2 -10.90 -5.24 -6.64
C LYS A 2 -10.52 -4.19 -5.59
N ALA A 3 -10.63 -2.91 -5.93
CA ALA A 3 -10.50 -1.80 -4.98
C ALA A 3 -11.60 -1.84 -3.91
N GLN A 4 -11.31 -1.34 -2.71
CA GLN A 4 -12.29 -1.29 -1.63
C GLN A 4 -13.31 -0.16 -1.93
N ALA A 5 -14.61 -0.47 -1.84
CA ALA A 5 -15.65 0.54 -1.92
C ALA A 5 -15.55 1.56 -0.77
N TYR A 6 -15.97 2.80 -1.02
CA TYR A 6 -15.97 3.88 -0.02
C TYR A 6 -16.72 3.47 1.27
N PRO A 7 -16.09 3.48 2.45
CA PRO A 7 -16.78 3.29 3.73
C PRO A 7 -17.07 4.63 4.42
N PRO A 8 -18.30 5.19 4.33
CA PRO A 8 -18.59 6.55 4.80
C PRO A 8 -18.36 6.77 6.31
N SER A 9 -18.55 5.72 7.12
CA SER A 9 -18.35 5.79 8.58
C SER A 9 -16.88 5.87 8.99
N VAL A 10 -15.96 5.47 8.11
CA VAL A 10 -14.52 5.40 8.38
C VAL A 10 -13.79 6.62 7.82
N ILE A 11 -14.11 7.02 6.59
CA ILE A 11 -13.37 8.09 5.91
C ILE A 11 -13.76 9.46 6.48
N ARG A 12 -12.86 10.01 7.29
CA ARG A 12 -12.92 11.36 7.86
C ARG A 12 -11.51 11.93 7.97
N LYS A 13 -11.37 13.24 8.14
CA LYS A 13 -10.05 13.86 8.36
C LYS A 13 -9.35 13.19 9.56
N GLY A 14 -8.08 12.81 9.36
CA GLY A 14 -7.27 12.09 10.34
C GLY A 14 -7.46 10.56 10.33
N ALA A 15 -8.40 10.02 9.55
CA ALA A 15 -8.52 8.57 9.40
C ALA A 15 -7.23 7.98 8.81
N VAL A 16 -6.84 6.81 9.32
CA VAL A 16 -5.66 6.06 8.88
C VAL A 16 -6.12 4.93 7.99
N LEU A 17 -5.57 4.88 6.78
CA LEU A 17 -5.67 3.79 5.84
C LEU A 17 -4.32 3.08 5.75
N TYR A 18 -4.32 1.86 5.21
CA TYR A 18 -3.16 0.99 5.19
C TYR A 18 -2.91 0.46 3.79
N ALA A 19 -1.65 0.42 3.39
CA ALA A 19 -1.17 -0.37 2.26
C ALA A 19 -0.08 -1.32 2.76
N ALA A 20 0.06 -2.48 2.13
CA ALA A 20 1.07 -3.46 2.51
C ALA A 20 1.87 -3.92 1.30
N LEU A 21 3.16 -4.18 1.51
CA LEU A 21 4.07 -4.76 0.52
C LEU A 21 4.92 -5.81 1.21
N TYR A 22 5.01 -7.00 0.61
CA TYR A 22 5.95 -8.02 1.02
C TYR A 22 7.20 -7.91 0.15
N TYR A 23 8.38 -8.09 0.75
CA TYR A 23 9.66 -7.97 0.06
C TYR A 23 10.72 -8.83 0.74
N ILE A 24 11.74 -9.22 0.00
CA ILE A 24 12.97 -9.78 0.57
C ILE A 24 13.87 -8.60 0.94
N SER A 25 14.26 -8.52 2.21
CA SER A 25 15.21 -7.50 2.66
C SER A 25 16.65 -7.90 2.40
N ASP A 26 17.57 -6.93 2.50
CA ASP A 26 19.02 -7.11 2.30
C ASP A 26 19.66 -8.26 3.12
N ASP A 27 19.02 -8.69 4.22
CA ASP A 27 19.43 -9.85 5.02
C ASP A 27 18.78 -11.19 4.58
N ASP A 28 18.29 -11.26 3.33
CA ASP A 28 17.61 -12.41 2.70
C ASP A 28 16.41 -12.94 3.49
N LYS A 29 15.65 -12.03 4.12
CA LYS A 29 14.46 -12.38 4.90
C LYS A 29 13.21 -11.81 4.27
N ALA A 30 12.17 -12.64 4.19
CA ALA A 30 10.84 -12.18 3.86
C ALA A 30 10.31 -11.25 4.97
N LYS A 31 10.03 -10.01 4.60
CA LYS A 31 9.45 -8.98 5.46
C LYS A 31 8.16 -8.46 4.87
N VAL A 32 7.43 -7.72 5.70
CA VAL A 32 6.27 -6.94 5.27
C VAL A 32 6.42 -5.51 5.75
N GLU A 33 6.21 -4.58 4.84
CA GLU A 33 6.03 -3.18 5.17
C GLU A 33 4.54 -2.87 5.14
N VAL A 34 4.01 -2.32 6.24
CA VAL A 34 2.64 -1.79 6.29
C VAL A 34 2.74 -0.28 6.44
N THR A 35 2.35 0.45 5.39
CA THR A 35 2.43 1.90 5.34
C THR A 35 1.11 2.54 5.73
N GLU A 36 1.18 3.64 6.48
CA GLU A 36 0.02 4.42 6.91
C GLU A 36 -0.25 5.56 5.93
N TRP A 37 -1.49 5.66 5.46
CA TRP A 37 -1.99 6.72 4.58
C TRP A 37 -3.08 7.49 5.31
N ILE A 38 -2.80 8.74 5.67
CA ILE A 38 -3.69 9.54 6.51
C ILE A 38 -4.52 10.49 5.65
N VAL A 39 -5.83 10.53 5.90
CA VAL A 39 -6.73 11.53 5.30
C VAL A 39 -6.39 12.92 5.81
N ARG A 40 -5.76 13.75 4.96
CA ARG A 40 -5.35 15.12 5.27
C ARG A 40 -6.50 16.11 5.17
N SER A 41 -7.31 15.97 4.14
CA SER A 41 -8.46 16.83 3.88
C SER A 41 -9.51 16.13 3.01
N ILE A 42 -10.75 16.57 3.15
CA ILE A 42 -11.86 16.23 2.26
C ILE A 42 -12.43 17.55 1.78
N GLN A 43 -12.25 17.87 0.50
CA GLN A 43 -12.46 19.22 -0.02
C GLN A 43 -13.09 19.21 -1.41
N LYS A 44 -13.98 20.17 -1.66
CA LYS A 44 -14.47 20.51 -2.99
C LYS A 44 -13.35 21.24 -3.74
N ARG A 45 -13.24 21.01 -5.05
CA ARG A 45 -12.29 21.76 -5.90
C ARG A 45 -12.67 23.25 -5.85
N ARG A 46 -11.68 24.13 -5.67
CA ARG A 46 -11.90 25.58 -5.63
C ARG A 46 -12.63 26.04 -6.91
N ASN A 47 -13.65 26.88 -6.76
CA ASN A 47 -14.48 27.40 -7.84
C ASN A 47 -15.25 26.32 -8.64
N SER A 48 -15.37 25.10 -8.11
CA SER A 48 -16.23 24.07 -8.72
C SER A 48 -17.69 24.35 -8.40
N THR A 49 -18.57 24.19 -9.39
CA THR A 49 -20.03 24.15 -9.18
C THR A 49 -20.48 22.78 -8.68
N SER A 50 -19.80 21.70 -9.06
CA SER A 50 -20.10 20.32 -8.64
C SER A 50 -19.88 20.10 -7.15
N ASP A 51 -20.81 19.43 -6.47
CA ASP A 51 -20.69 19.03 -5.06
C ASP A 51 -19.74 17.85 -4.80
N GLN A 52 -19.09 17.34 -5.86
CA GLN A 52 -18.08 16.30 -5.72
C GLN A 52 -16.90 16.80 -4.88
N ARG A 53 -16.63 16.09 -3.78
CA ARG A 53 -15.45 16.29 -2.94
C ARG A 53 -14.36 15.28 -3.29
N SER A 54 -13.11 15.70 -3.09
CA SER A 54 -11.92 14.85 -3.20
C SER A 54 -11.35 14.60 -1.81
N VAL A 55 -10.95 13.36 -1.55
CA VAL A 55 -10.26 12.93 -0.35
C VAL A 55 -8.76 12.92 -0.65
N ASN A 56 -7.99 13.68 0.12
CA ASN A 56 -6.54 13.79 -0.04
C ASN A 56 -5.84 12.98 1.05
N LEU A 57 -5.01 12.03 0.64
CA LEU A 57 -4.19 11.20 1.50
C LEU A 57 -2.74 11.67 1.46
N ALA A 58 -2.05 11.53 2.60
CA ALA A 58 -0.60 11.59 2.66
C ALA A 58 -0.07 10.34 3.38
N GLN A 59 0.93 9.70 2.79
CA GLN A 59 1.68 8.62 3.42
C GLN A 59 2.47 9.20 4.58
N LYS A 60 2.38 8.57 5.75
CA LYS A 60 3.14 8.94 6.94
C LYS A 60 4.45 8.13 6.95
N LEU A 61 5.56 8.83 6.74
CA LEU A 61 6.91 8.29 6.69
C LEU A 61 7.79 9.13 7.62
N ASP A 62 8.39 8.48 8.61
CA ASP A 62 9.24 9.16 9.58
C ASP A 62 10.49 9.73 8.90
N GLY A 63 10.78 11.00 9.20
CA GLY A 63 11.90 11.74 8.61
C GLY A 63 11.64 12.26 7.19
N ILE A 64 10.58 11.81 6.51
CA ILE A 64 10.26 12.22 5.12
C ILE A 64 9.01 13.09 5.08
N THR A 65 7.88 12.60 5.57
CA THR A 65 6.61 13.34 5.58
C THR A 65 6.14 13.66 6.99
N TRP A 66 6.60 12.90 7.98
CA TRP A 66 6.28 13.06 9.39
C TRP A 66 7.57 13.18 10.21
N GLY A 67 7.64 14.15 11.11
CA GLY A 67 8.83 14.35 11.91
C GLY A 67 8.74 15.56 12.82
N LYS A 68 9.88 15.92 13.43
CA LYS A 68 9.98 17.05 14.34
C LYS A 68 9.83 18.36 13.56
N ARG A 69 8.86 19.21 13.92
CA ARG A 69 8.56 20.47 13.23
C ARG A 69 9.36 21.65 13.77
N SER A 70 9.86 21.56 15.00
CA SER A 70 10.73 22.55 15.61
C SER A 70 11.76 21.89 16.52
N ARG A 71 12.69 22.66 17.07
CA ARG A 71 13.66 22.13 18.05
C ARG A 71 13.04 21.82 19.42
N LYS A 72 11.81 22.29 19.68
CA LYS A 72 11.10 22.09 20.95
C LYS A 72 10.69 20.63 21.14
N ASN A 73 10.62 20.19 22.39
CA ASN A 73 10.19 18.83 22.73
C ASN A 73 8.69 18.66 22.45
N GLY A 74 8.32 17.50 21.88
CA GLY A 74 6.93 17.13 21.62
C GLY A 74 6.29 17.68 20.34
N ASP A 75 6.99 18.50 19.55
CA ASP A 75 6.45 19.08 18.32
C ASP A 75 6.70 18.17 17.10
N PHE A 76 5.93 17.09 16.99
CA PHE A 76 5.93 16.19 15.83
C PHE A 76 4.70 16.41 14.96
N GLY A 77 4.89 16.36 13.65
CA GLY A 77 3.79 16.47 12.71
C GLY A 77 4.23 16.39 11.26
N TRP A 78 3.34 16.81 10.37
CA TRP A 78 3.62 16.85 8.94
C TRP A 78 4.73 17.87 8.61
N LEU A 79 5.71 17.40 7.86
CA LEU A 79 6.75 18.25 7.28
C LEU A 79 6.16 19.08 6.11
N PRO A 80 6.70 20.28 5.84
CA PRO A 80 6.05 21.25 4.95
C PRO A 80 6.04 20.84 3.47
N SER A 81 7.09 20.16 3.02
CA SER A 81 7.23 19.73 1.62
C SER A 81 7.03 18.22 1.54
N ILE A 82 5.78 17.79 1.34
CA ILE A 82 5.45 16.38 1.14
C ILE A 82 5.66 16.03 -0.33
N PRO A 83 6.52 15.05 -0.67
CA PRO A 83 6.72 14.62 -2.04
C PRO A 83 5.43 14.13 -2.69
N SER A 84 5.29 14.34 -4.00
CA SER A 84 4.10 13.93 -4.76
C SER A 84 3.84 12.42 -4.70
N TRP A 85 4.90 11.60 -4.64
CA TRP A 85 4.81 10.15 -4.51
C TRP A 85 4.26 9.69 -3.14
N CYS A 86 4.29 10.56 -2.12
CA CYS A 86 3.63 10.33 -0.83
C CYS A 86 2.17 10.82 -0.81
N LEU A 87 1.63 11.34 -1.91
CA LEU A 87 0.29 11.90 -1.98
C LEU A 87 -0.61 11.04 -2.86
N LYS A 88 -1.84 10.81 -2.40
CA LYS A 88 -2.90 10.17 -3.21
C LYS A 88 -4.19 10.98 -3.10
N GLN A 89 -5.00 10.97 -4.15
CA GLN A 89 -6.30 11.60 -4.16
C GLN A 89 -7.33 10.65 -4.77
N PHE A 90 -8.53 10.62 -4.20
CA PHE A 90 -9.67 9.89 -4.76
C PHE A 90 -10.98 10.64 -4.51
N ARG A 91 -12.04 10.24 -5.22
CA ARG A 91 -13.36 10.87 -5.10
C ARG A 91 -14.06 10.38 -3.84
N GLU A 92 -14.63 11.31 -3.07
CA GLU A 92 -15.52 10.96 -1.98
C GLU A 92 -16.72 10.16 -2.52
N GLY A 93 -17.08 9.05 -1.84
CA GLY A 93 -18.12 8.12 -2.28
C GLY A 93 -17.66 7.12 -3.36
N GLY A 94 -16.48 7.32 -3.96
CA GLY A 94 -15.87 6.39 -4.92
C GLY A 94 -14.94 5.37 -4.26
N GLU A 95 -14.42 4.44 -5.05
CA GLU A 95 -13.46 3.44 -4.55
C GLU A 95 -12.21 4.08 -3.95
N LEU A 96 -11.67 3.42 -2.92
CA LEU A 96 -10.36 3.77 -2.36
C LEU A 96 -9.27 3.53 -3.41
N PRO A 97 -8.12 4.24 -3.32
CA PRO A 97 -6.99 3.96 -4.19
C PRO A 97 -6.61 2.48 -4.13
N PHE A 98 -6.29 1.90 -5.29
CA PHE A 98 -5.90 0.50 -5.38
C PHE A 98 -4.72 0.19 -4.43
N GLY A 99 -4.80 -0.95 -3.74
CA GLY A 99 -3.83 -1.34 -2.71
C GLY A 99 -3.96 -0.61 -1.35
N VAL A 100 -4.94 0.29 -1.18
CA VAL A 100 -5.19 1.03 0.08
C VAL A 100 -6.50 0.57 0.71
N TYR A 101 -6.45 0.21 1.98
CA TYR A 101 -7.57 -0.38 2.72
C TYR A 101 -7.77 0.28 4.08
N THR A 102 -8.97 0.17 4.64
CA THR A 102 -9.28 0.75 5.96
C THR A 102 -8.72 -0.03 7.14
N THR A 103 -8.23 -1.25 6.94
CA THR A 103 -7.64 -2.07 8.00
C THR A 103 -6.32 -2.68 7.55
N ARG A 104 -5.40 -2.86 8.51
CA ARG A 104 -4.11 -3.52 8.30
C ARG A 104 -4.31 -4.93 7.74
N LEU A 105 -5.23 -5.69 8.32
CA LEU A 105 -5.55 -7.04 7.86
C LEU A 105 -6.02 -7.08 6.40
N ALA A 106 -6.87 -6.13 5.98
CA ALA A 106 -7.32 -6.08 4.59
C ALA A 106 -6.18 -5.76 3.63
N ALA A 107 -5.29 -4.82 4.00
CA ALA A 107 -4.09 -4.51 3.21
C ALA A 107 -3.15 -5.73 3.09
N LEU A 108 -2.91 -6.44 4.19
CA LEU A 108 -2.07 -7.65 4.21
C LEU A 108 -2.65 -8.79 3.36
N LYS A 109 -3.98 -8.99 3.42
CA LYS A 109 -4.69 -9.97 2.60
C LYS A 109 -4.62 -9.62 1.12
N PHE A 110 -4.79 -8.36 0.77
CA PHE A 110 -4.64 -7.89 -0.60
C PHE A 110 -3.24 -8.16 -1.12
N ALA A 111 -2.20 -7.71 -0.41
CA ALA A 111 -0.81 -7.90 -0.82
C ALA A 111 -0.44 -9.39 -0.96
N LYS A 112 -1.00 -10.27 -0.12
CA LYS A 112 -0.81 -11.71 -0.24
C LYS A 112 -1.43 -12.26 -1.54
N VAL A 113 -2.62 -11.79 -1.90
CA VAL A 113 -3.27 -12.23 -3.14
C VAL A 113 -2.55 -11.68 -4.35
N SER A 114 -2.03 -10.44 -4.31
CA SER A 114 -1.17 -9.94 -5.39
C SER A 114 0.05 -10.84 -5.58
N LEU A 115 0.75 -11.24 -4.51
CA LEU A 115 1.84 -12.23 -4.62
C LEU A 115 1.38 -13.56 -5.23
N GLN A 116 0.18 -14.02 -4.89
CA GLN A 116 -0.36 -15.25 -5.48
C GLN A 116 -0.65 -15.09 -6.98
N GLU A 117 -1.15 -13.93 -7.39
CA GLU A 117 -1.35 -13.58 -8.81
C GLU A 117 0.00 -13.54 -9.55
N GLU A 118 1.07 -12.99 -8.94
CA GLU A 118 2.44 -13.00 -9.51
C GLU A 118 3.03 -14.41 -9.64
N VAL A 119 2.90 -15.26 -8.61
CA VAL A 119 3.33 -16.67 -8.70
C VAL A 119 2.65 -17.38 -9.87
N GLN A 120 1.34 -17.20 -10.03
CA GLN A 120 0.58 -17.79 -11.12
C GLN A 120 1.01 -17.25 -12.49
N TYR A 121 1.36 -15.97 -12.56
CA TYR A 121 1.90 -15.36 -13.76
C TYR A 121 3.24 -15.99 -14.15
N CYS A 122 4.22 -16.04 -13.24
CA CYS A 122 5.52 -16.66 -13.50
C CYS A 122 5.37 -18.15 -13.93
N GLU A 123 4.51 -18.91 -13.26
CA GLU A 123 4.20 -20.31 -13.61
C GLU A 123 3.57 -20.46 -15.02
N ALA A 124 2.82 -19.46 -15.47
CA ALA A 124 2.22 -19.44 -16.80
C ALA A 124 3.23 -19.03 -17.88
N GLU A 125 4.08 -18.04 -17.60
CA GLU A 125 5.13 -17.61 -18.52
C GLU A 125 6.18 -18.71 -18.74
N LEU A 126 6.59 -19.42 -17.68
CA LEU A 126 7.53 -20.54 -17.77
C LEU A 126 7.06 -21.72 -18.65
N LYS A 127 5.77 -21.75 -19.03
CA LYS A 127 5.24 -22.77 -19.97
C LYS A 127 5.39 -22.35 -21.43
N LYS A 128 5.74 -21.10 -21.70
CA LYS A 128 5.92 -20.57 -23.05
C LYS A 128 7.36 -20.80 -23.51
N ALA A 129 7.55 -20.82 -24.83
CA ALA A 129 8.89 -20.81 -25.39
C ALA A 129 9.52 -19.43 -25.19
N GLN A 130 10.69 -19.40 -24.56
CA GLN A 130 11.46 -18.20 -24.27
C GLN A 130 12.94 -18.56 -24.20
N THR A 131 13.82 -17.58 -24.02
CA THR A 131 15.26 -17.85 -23.97
C THR A 131 15.65 -18.55 -22.65
N GLU A 132 16.85 -19.12 -22.62
CA GLU A 132 17.39 -19.72 -21.38
C GLU A 132 17.58 -18.66 -20.29
N GLU A 133 18.04 -17.46 -20.68
CA GLU A 133 18.19 -16.30 -19.80
C GLU A 133 16.83 -15.88 -19.19
N ASP A 134 15.81 -15.64 -20.03
CA ASP A 134 14.46 -15.30 -19.55
C ASP A 134 13.89 -16.40 -18.63
N THR A 135 14.19 -17.67 -18.94
CA THR A 135 13.75 -18.81 -18.13
C THR A 135 14.40 -18.80 -16.75
N GLN A 136 15.70 -18.50 -16.67
CA GLN A 136 16.39 -18.42 -15.39
C GLN A 136 15.89 -17.25 -14.55
N GLU A 137 15.74 -16.06 -15.14
CA GLU A 137 15.20 -14.88 -14.44
C GLU A 137 13.80 -15.17 -13.86
N LEU A 138 12.90 -15.73 -14.67
CA LEU A 138 11.55 -16.10 -14.21
C LEU A 138 11.55 -17.18 -13.12
N GLN A 139 12.51 -18.12 -13.13
CA GLN A 139 12.65 -19.12 -12.07
C GLN A 139 13.11 -18.50 -10.75
N GLU A 140 14.03 -17.53 -10.81
CA GLU A 140 14.50 -16.77 -9.65
C GLU A 140 13.36 -15.93 -9.06
N GLU A 141 12.63 -15.19 -9.90
CA GLU A 141 11.43 -14.44 -9.49
C GLU A 141 10.35 -15.35 -8.88
N LEU A 142 10.08 -16.50 -9.50
CA LEU A 142 9.11 -17.46 -8.98
C LEU A 142 9.53 -17.98 -7.60
N ALA A 143 10.80 -18.33 -7.42
CA ALA A 143 11.32 -18.81 -6.15
C ALA A 143 11.22 -17.74 -5.06
N GLU A 144 11.54 -16.49 -5.37
CA GLU A 144 11.37 -15.35 -4.46
C GLU A 144 9.89 -15.15 -4.09
N ASN A 145 9.01 -15.07 -5.09
CA ASN A 145 7.58 -14.87 -4.88
C ASN A 145 6.94 -16.01 -4.06
N GLN A 146 7.38 -17.26 -4.26
CA GLN A 146 6.94 -18.40 -3.45
C GLN A 146 7.42 -18.30 -1.99
N ARG A 147 8.67 -17.87 -1.75
CA ARG A 147 9.19 -17.60 -0.39
C ARG A 147 8.35 -16.51 0.29
N LEU A 148 8.09 -15.41 -0.41
CA LEU A 148 7.26 -14.31 0.09
C LEU A 148 5.83 -14.76 0.38
N LEU A 149 5.20 -15.51 -0.52
CA LEU A 149 3.82 -15.98 -0.35
C LEU A 149 3.66 -16.89 0.88
N LYS A 150 4.65 -17.77 1.13
CA LYS A 150 4.70 -18.60 2.34
C LYS A 150 4.76 -17.75 3.61
N ALA A 151 5.63 -16.75 3.63
CA ALA A 151 5.77 -15.83 4.77
C ALA A 151 4.51 -14.96 4.97
N ALA A 152 3.93 -14.46 3.89
CA ALA A 152 2.69 -13.68 3.88
C ALA A 152 1.53 -14.45 4.54
N GLY A 153 1.41 -15.76 4.27
CA GLY A 153 0.45 -16.64 4.93
C GLY A 153 0.55 -16.62 6.46
N ALA A 154 1.77 -16.69 7.00
CA ALA A 154 2.01 -16.66 8.45
C ALA A 154 1.74 -15.26 9.05
N MET A 155 2.12 -14.19 8.34
CA MET A 155 1.91 -12.81 8.79
C MET A 155 0.43 -12.43 8.82
N VAL A 156 -0.35 -12.80 7.79
CA VAL A 156 -1.81 -12.60 7.79
C VAL A 156 -2.45 -13.33 8.96
N LYS A 157 -2.06 -14.59 9.23
CA LYS A 157 -2.61 -15.36 10.35
C LYS A 157 -2.30 -14.70 11.70
N ARG A 158 -1.12 -14.10 11.85
CA ARG A 158 -0.73 -13.37 13.07
C ARG A 158 -1.56 -12.11 13.31
N GLU A 159 -1.88 -11.35 12.26
CA GLU A 159 -2.72 -10.14 12.38
C GLU A 159 -4.21 -10.47 12.63
N GLN A 160 -4.66 -11.70 12.35
CA GLN A 160 -6.03 -12.15 12.61
C GLN A 160 -6.30 -12.55 14.06
N ASN A 161 -5.25 -12.90 14.81
CA ASN A 161 -5.32 -13.36 16.19
C ASN A 161 -5.04 -12.20 17.15
#